data_AF-A0A935Y706-F1
#
_entry.id   AF-A0A935Y706-F1
#
_cell.length_a   1.000
_cell.length_b   1.000
_cell.length_c   1.000
_cell.angle_alpha   90.00
_cell.angle_beta   90.00
_cell.angle_gamma   90.00
#
_symmetry.space_group_name_H-M   'P 1'
#
loop_
_entity.id
_entity.type
_entity.pdbx_description
1 polymer ?
#
loop_
_entity_poly.entity_id
_entity_poly.type
_entity_poly.pdbx_seq_one_letter_code
_entity_poly.pdbx_strand_id
1 'polypeptide(L)'
;MGYGAKSQLTYKINGRNYVVGHFAYQSIAPTFEQSFSSPQYSGNLLVEAENKSIQDNSISYYHRAPKLKMQLRGYLINIKNQTKPKFFFLDEGLESAGLDELGDGGLINSFYTGLDQRHMGIEASAECKLGYSISMTAVICAGDYIYTSRPELLIFDKFSNVSTKHLIYLKEFRVSGTPQTALSGGLKYELKKAVSLRLRQAM
;
A
#
# COMPACT_ATOMS: atom_id res chain seq x y z
N MET A 1 22.18 -2.99 -1.60
CA MET A 1 21.59 -4.35 -1.60
C MET A 1 20.40 -4.39 -0.64
N GLY A 2 19.34 -5.11 -1.01
CA GLY A 2 18.17 -5.31 -0.14
C GLY A 2 18.33 -6.53 0.74
N TYR A 3 17.72 -6.51 1.93
CA TYR A 3 17.70 -7.63 2.88
C TYR A 3 16.34 -7.67 3.57
N GLY A 4 15.92 -8.83 4.05
CA GLY A 4 14.65 -8.93 4.75
C GLY A 4 14.55 -10.18 5.62
N ALA A 5 13.76 -10.07 6.67
CA ALA A 5 13.44 -11.15 7.58
C ALA A 5 11.92 -11.22 7.74
N LYS A 6 11.39 -12.44 7.82
CA LYS A 6 9.97 -12.70 8.08
C LYS A 6 9.88 -13.80 9.12
N SER A 7 9.01 -13.62 10.09
CA SER A 7 8.71 -14.61 11.10
C SER A 7 7.20 -14.70 11.31
N GLN A 8 6.76 -15.90 11.66
CA GLN A 8 5.37 -16.19 11.96
C GLN A 8 5.32 -17.09 13.18
N LEU A 9 4.48 -16.71 14.15
CA LEU A 9 4.25 -17.49 15.36
C LEU A 9 2.77 -17.87 15.39
N THR A 10 2.49 -19.15 15.60
CA THR A 10 1.11 -19.66 15.70
C THR A 10 0.91 -20.29 17.06
N TYR A 11 -0.01 -19.72 17.84
CA TYR A 11 -0.41 -20.24 19.14
C TYR A 11 -1.80 -20.86 19.05
N LYS A 12 -1.88 -22.17 19.29
CA LYS A 12 -3.15 -22.92 19.26
C LYS A 12 -3.74 -23.00 20.66
N ILE A 13 -4.83 -22.29 20.88
CA ILE A 13 -5.61 -22.39 22.13
C ILE A 13 -6.31 -23.75 22.17
N ASN A 14 -6.87 -24.18 21.03
CA ASN A 14 -7.39 -25.53 20.81
C ASN A 14 -7.36 -25.88 19.31
N GLY A 15 -7.93 -27.03 18.92
CA GLY A 15 -7.97 -27.46 17.51
C GLY A 15 -8.80 -26.56 16.58
N ARG A 16 -9.62 -25.65 17.13
CA ARG A 16 -10.53 -24.76 16.37
C ARG A 16 -10.23 -23.27 16.55
N ASN A 17 -9.46 -22.88 17.57
CA ASN A 17 -9.18 -21.50 17.94
C ASN A 17 -7.67 -21.33 18.05
N TYR A 18 -7.12 -20.43 17.26
CA TYR A 18 -5.69 -20.16 17.28
C TYR A 18 -5.40 -18.72 16.87
N VAL A 19 -4.32 -18.19 17.43
CA VAL A 19 -3.80 -16.85 17.16
C VAL A 19 -2.53 -17.00 16.33
N VAL A 20 -2.36 -16.13 15.34
CA VAL A 20 -1.18 -16.06 14.51
C VAL A 20 -0.64 -14.64 14.55
N GLY A 21 0.61 -14.50 14.98
CA GLY A 21 1.39 -13.27 14.85
C GLY A 21 2.29 -13.35 13.63
N HIS A 22 2.34 -12.28 12.84
CA HIS A 22 3.25 -12.11 11.71
C HIS A 22 4.09 -10.87 11.94
N PHE A 23 5.39 -11.02 11.72
CA PHE A 23 6.36 -9.92 11.76
C PHE A 23 7.24 -10.04 10.54
N ALA A 24 7.36 -8.96 9.78
CA ALA A 24 8.22 -8.89 8.62
C ALA A 24 8.93 -7.54 8.57
N TYR A 25 10.20 -7.58 8.24
CA TYR A 25 11.03 -6.40 7.99
C TYR A 25 11.77 -6.61 6.68
N GLN A 26 11.65 -5.66 5.75
CA GLN A 26 12.25 -5.75 4.42
C GLN A 26 12.85 -4.40 4.05
N SER A 27 14.15 -4.37 3.76
CA SER A 27 14.85 -3.28 3.12
C SER A 27 14.96 -3.61 1.63
N ILE A 28 14.25 -2.86 0.79
CA ILE A 28 14.20 -3.05 -0.65
C ILE A 28 15.07 -1.98 -1.31
N ALA A 29 15.98 -2.41 -2.18
CA ALA A 29 16.78 -1.47 -2.96
C ALA A 29 15.90 -0.72 -3.98
N PRO A 30 16.25 0.52 -4.34
CA PRO A 30 15.54 1.27 -5.37
C PRO A 30 15.45 0.48 -6.68
N THR A 31 14.28 0.52 -7.32
CA THR A 31 14.14 -0.05 -8.68
C THR A 31 14.86 0.82 -9.70
N PHE A 32 15.09 0.30 -10.91
CA PHE A 32 15.73 1.06 -12.00
C PHE A 32 15.03 2.42 -12.23
N GLU A 33 13.70 2.44 -12.29
CA GLU A 33 12.91 3.67 -12.44
C GLU A 33 13.04 4.66 -11.27
N GLN A 34 13.46 4.20 -10.09
CA GLN A 34 13.68 5.03 -8.90
C GLN A 34 15.15 5.44 -8.75
N SER A 35 16.05 4.84 -9.54
CA SER A 35 17.49 5.12 -9.54
C SER A 35 17.88 6.11 -10.64
N PHE A 36 17.04 6.34 -11.64
CA PHE A 36 17.32 7.27 -12.75
C PHE A 36 16.33 8.43 -12.77
N SER A 37 16.86 9.65 -12.91
CA SER A 37 16.07 10.90 -13.03
C SER A 37 15.14 10.90 -14.26
N SER A 38 15.53 10.24 -15.35
CA SER A 38 14.71 10.08 -16.55
C SER A 38 15.20 8.90 -17.38
N PRO A 39 14.84 7.64 -17.07
CA PRO A 39 15.33 6.48 -17.83
C PRO A 39 14.97 6.52 -19.33
N GLN A 40 14.02 7.38 -19.72
CA GLN A 40 13.61 7.62 -21.11
C GLN A 40 14.50 8.62 -21.86
N TYR A 41 15.18 9.55 -21.17
CA TYR A 41 15.88 10.69 -21.79
C TYR A 41 17.32 10.91 -21.29
N SER A 42 17.68 10.41 -20.10
CA SER A 42 19.01 10.59 -19.51
C SER A 42 19.40 9.44 -18.56
N GLY A 43 20.67 9.05 -18.59
CA GLY A 43 21.26 8.05 -17.67
C GLY A 43 21.66 8.60 -16.30
N ASN A 44 21.21 9.81 -15.93
CA ASN A 44 21.62 10.45 -14.68
C ASN A 44 20.96 9.78 -13.46
N LEU A 45 21.80 9.38 -12.49
CA LEU A 45 21.36 8.75 -11.25
C LEU A 45 20.61 9.75 -10.37
N LEU A 46 19.51 9.31 -9.76
CA LEU A 46 18.90 9.97 -8.61
C LEU A 46 19.87 9.86 -7.43
N VAL A 47 20.52 10.98 -7.08
CA VAL A 47 21.54 11.07 -6.03
C VAL A 47 21.03 10.58 -4.65
N GLU A 48 19.70 10.55 -4.44
CA GLU A 48 19.06 10.23 -3.16
C GLU A 48 18.27 8.92 -3.15
N ALA A 49 18.56 7.98 -4.06
CA ALA A 49 17.88 6.69 -4.09
C ALA A 49 18.29 5.81 -2.90
N GLU A 50 17.67 6.05 -1.74
CA GLU A 50 17.83 5.23 -0.53
C GLU A 50 16.99 3.94 -0.61
N ASN A 51 17.43 2.92 0.15
CA ASN A 51 16.64 1.71 0.32
C ASN A 51 15.33 2.02 1.05
N LYS A 52 14.20 1.59 0.47
CA LYS A 52 12.89 1.63 1.11
C LYS A 52 12.81 0.57 2.21
N SER A 53 12.37 0.94 3.41
CA SER A 53 12.12 0.00 4.50
C SER A 53 10.62 -0.27 4.66
N ILE A 54 10.24 -1.55 4.74
CA ILE A 54 8.87 -2.01 5.00
C ILE A 54 8.88 -2.85 6.27
N GLN A 55 8.17 -2.39 7.29
CA GLN A 55 7.90 -3.14 8.50
C GLN A 55 6.41 -3.49 8.54
N ASP A 56 6.10 -4.79 8.53
CA ASP A 56 4.73 -5.31 8.59
C ASP A 56 4.59 -6.14 9.87
N ASN A 57 3.73 -5.66 10.77
CA ASN A 57 3.36 -6.38 11.98
C ASN A 57 1.85 -6.61 11.93
N SER A 58 1.42 -7.87 12.09
CA SER A 58 0.01 -8.17 12.17
C SER A 58 -0.29 -9.32 13.12
N ILE A 59 -1.48 -9.26 13.71
CA ILE A 59 -2.01 -10.30 14.58
C ILE A 59 -3.36 -10.74 14.05
N SER A 60 -3.58 -12.05 13.99
CA SER A 60 -4.80 -12.65 13.47
C SER A 60 -5.34 -13.70 14.44
N TYR A 61 -6.62 -13.61 14.76
CA TYR A 61 -7.37 -14.64 15.46
C TYR A 61 -8.22 -15.43 14.46
N TYR A 62 -8.17 -16.76 14.56
CA TYR A 62 -8.95 -17.65 13.72
C TYR A 62 -9.85 -18.55 14.56
N HIS A 63 -11.11 -18.60 14.18
CA HIS A 63 -12.07 -19.60 14.62
C HIS A 63 -12.44 -20.50 13.44
N ARG A 64 -12.23 -21.81 13.56
CA ARG A 64 -12.51 -22.81 12.52
C ARG A 64 -13.42 -23.90 13.07
N ALA A 65 -14.73 -23.72 12.91
CA ALA A 65 -15.75 -24.73 13.15
C ALA A 65 -16.41 -25.19 11.84
N PRO A 66 -17.01 -26.39 11.80
CA PRO A 66 -17.69 -26.88 10.59
C PRO A 66 -18.83 -25.98 10.10
N LYS A 67 -19.55 -25.33 11.03
CA LYS A 67 -20.67 -24.41 10.72
C LYS A 67 -20.23 -22.96 10.55
N LEU A 68 -19.19 -22.53 11.25
CA LEU A 68 -18.74 -21.15 11.28
C LEU A 68 -17.21 -21.08 11.19
N LYS A 69 -16.71 -20.35 10.21
CA LYS A 69 -15.30 -19.92 10.17
C LYS A 69 -15.27 -18.42 10.31
N MET A 70 -14.32 -17.93 11.10
CA MET A 70 -14.14 -16.51 11.32
C MET A 70 -12.65 -16.20 11.40
N GLN A 71 -12.27 -15.05 10.90
CA GLN A 71 -10.94 -14.49 11.04
C GLN A 71 -11.07 -13.02 11.42
N LEU A 72 -10.36 -12.61 12.47
CA LEU A 72 -10.17 -11.22 12.83
C LEU A 72 -8.68 -10.92 12.74
N ARG A 73 -8.29 -9.86 12.04
CA ARG A 73 -6.91 -9.46 11.83
C ARG A 73 -6.74 -7.98 12.15
N GLY A 74 -5.75 -7.64 12.95
CA GLY A 74 -5.26 -6.27 13.11
C GLY A 74 -3.85 -6.16 12.51
N TYR A 75 -3.57 -5.09 11.80
CA TYR A 75 -2.26 -4.88 11.19
C TYR A 75 -1.75 -3.45 11.34
N LEU A 76 -0.44 -3.32 11.37
CA LEU A 76 0.31 -2.07 11.37
C LEU A 76 1.52 -2.23 10.45
N ILE A 77 1.45 -1.56 9.30
CA ILE A 77 2.50 -1.56 8.29
C ILE A 77 3.08 -0.15 8.22
N ASN A 78 4.37 -0.04 8.46
CA ASN A 78 5.12 1.20 8.28
C ASN A 78 6.02 1.04 7.07
N ILE A 79 5.94 1.99 6.15
CA ILE A 79 6.81 2.04 4.97
C ILE A 79 7.58 3.36 5.03
N LYS A 80 8.90 3.29 4.99
CA LYS A 80 9.78 4.44 5.14
C LYS A 80 10.72 4.62 3.96
N ASN A 81 11.18 5.85 3.77
CA ASN A 81 12.16 6.24 2.75
C ASN A 81 11.72 5.79 1.35
N GLN A 82 10.44 6.00 1.02
CA GLN A 82 9.98 5.71 -0.34
C GLN A 82 10.42 6.82 -1.29
N THR A 83 10.94 6.41 -2.45
CA THR A 83 11.07 7.27 -3.63
C THR A 83 9.94 6.97 -4.60
N LYS A 84 9.12 7.96 -4.94
CA LYS A 84 8.00 7.79 -5.90
C LYS A 84 8.11 8.78 -7.05
N PRO A 85 8.14 8.32 -8.32
CA PRO A 85 8.05 9.21 -9.45
C PRO A 85 6.66 9.88 -9.47
N LYS A 86 6.65 11.16 -9.80
CA LYS A 86 5.46 11.98 -9.96
C LYS A 86 5.60 12.77 -11.25
N PHE A 87 4.66 12.54 -12.16
CA PHE A 87 4.57 13.26 -13.41
C PHE A 87 3.43 14.25 -13.31
N PHE A 88 3.68 15.49 -13.73
CA PHE A 88 2.64 16.50 -13.87
C PHE A 88 2.88 17.31 -15.13
N PHE A 89 1.79 17.80 -15.70
CA PHE A 89 1.80 18.67 -16.88
C PHE A 89 1.50 20.09 -16.42
N LEU A 90 2.34 21.03 -16.83
CA LEU A 90 2.05 22.45 -16.73
C LEU A 90 1.75 23.00 -18.13
N ASP A 91 0.61 23.65 -18.27
CA ASP A 91 0.14 24.24 -19.54
C ASP A 91 0.81 25.61 -19.80
N GLU A 92 1.15 26.32 -18.72
CA GLU A 92 1.83 27.61 -18.74
C GLU A 92 3.02 27.58 -17.77
N GLY A 93 4.14 28.19 -18.15
CA GLY A 93 5.36 28.24 -17.36
C GLY A 93 5.14 28.94 -16.02
N LEU A 94 5.57 28.33 -14.91
CA LEU A 94 5.37 28.89 -13.57
C LEU A 94 6.51 29.83 -13.14
N GLU A 95 7.05 30.65 -14.06
CA GLU A 95 8.16 31.59 -13.77
C GLU A 95 7.81 32.56 -12.64
N SER A 96 6.54 32.96 -12.54
CA SER A 96 6.04 33.94 -11.56
C SER A 96 6.10 33.45 -10.10
N ALA A 97 6.25 32.14 -9.87
CA ALA A 97 6.34 31.56 -8.54
C ALA A 97 7.78 31.45 -8.00
N GLY A 98 8.78 31.95 -8.74
CA GLY A 98 10.20 31.81 -8.39
C GLY A 98 10.73 30.39 -8.60
N LEU A 99 10.11 29.64 -9.52
CA LEU A 99 10.44 28.26 -9.85
C LEU A 99 10.95 28.21 -11.29
N ASP A 100 12.15 28.75 -11.52
CA ASP A 100 12.77 28.89 -12.86
C ASP A 100 12.79 27.56 -13.66
N GLU A 101 12.87 26.42 -12.98
CA GLU A 101 12.85 25.06 -13.57
C GLU A 101 11.49 24.66 -14.17
N LEU A 102 10.43 25.42 -13.89
CA LEU A 102 9.08 25.23 -14.42
C LEU A 102 8.74 26.25 -15.51
N GLY A 103 9.69 27.09 -15.94
CA GLY A 103 9.47 28.21 -16.86
C GLY A 103 9.09 27.82 -18.28
N ASP A 104 9.58 26.70 -18.79
CA ASP A 104 9.31 26.25 -20.17
C ASP A 104 8.00 25.48 -20.36
N GLY A 105 7.29 25.17 -19.26
CA GLY A 105 6.07 24.35 -19.31
C GLY A 105 6.25 22.92 -19.85
N GLY A 106 5.14 22.19 -19.95
CA GLY A 106 5.10 20.82 -20.45
C GLY A 106 5.19 19.74 -19.37
N LEU A 107 5.64 18.53 -19.76
CA LEU A 107 5.76 17.40 -18.84
C LEU A 107 7.00 17.58 -17.94
N ILE A 108 6.76 17.62 -16.63
CA ILE A 108 7.81 17.72 -15.63
C ILE A 108 8.03 16.36 -14.96
N ASN A 109 9.28 15.93 -14.96
CA ASN A 109 9.74 14.73 -14.28
C ASN A 109 10.14 15.12 -12.86
N SER A 110 9.38 14.62 -11.89
CA SER A 110 9.65 14.88 -10.48
C SER A 110 9.60 13.60 -9.66
N PHE A 111 10.25 13.63 -8.50
CA PHE A 111 10.30 12.49 -7.59
C PHE A 111 10.04 12.97 -6.16
N TYR A 112 9.14 12.30 -5.46
CA TYR A 112 9.08 12.40 -4.01
C TYR A 112 10.18 11.53 -3.43
N THR A 113 11.06 12.09 -2.60
CA THR A 113 12.05 11.37 -1.79
C THR A 113 11.71 11.52 -0.30
N GLY A 114 12.13 10.54 0.52
CA GLY A 114 11.85 10.55 1.97
C GLY A 114 10.37 10.41 2.33
N LEU A 115 9.56 9.78 1.47
CA LEU A 115 8.13 9.60 1.70
C LEU A 115 7.86 8.41 2.63
N ASP A 116 7.24 8.70 3.78
CA ASP A 116 6.85 7.70 4.76
C ASP A 116 5.32 7.53 4.78
N GLN A 117 4.88 6.28 4.87
CA GLN A 117 3.48 5.89 4.92
C GLN A 117 3.24 4.95 6.10
N ARG A 118 2.10 5.13 6.76
CA ARG A 118 1.61 4.22 7.80
C ARG A 118 0.22 3.73 7.43
N HIS A 119 0.10 2.41 7.40
CA HIS A 119 -1.11 1.70 7.07
C HIS A 119 -1.50 0.87 8.29
N MET A 120 -2.59 1.23 8.95
CA MET A 120 -3.10 0.45 10.07
C MET A 120 -4.57 0.14 9.89
N GLY A 121 -5.03 -0.98 10.43
CA GLY A 121 -6.44 -1.32 10.32
C GLY A 121 -6.81 -2.63 10.96
N ILE A 122 -8.11 -2.89 10.90
CA ILE A 122 -8.76 -4.10 11.37
C ILE A 122 -9.56 -4.69 10.21
N GLU A 123 -9.41 -5.99 10.03
CA GLU A 123 -10.11 -6.80 9.05
C GLU A 123 -10.85 -7.91 9.77
N ALA A 124 -12.13 -8.10 9.44
CA ALA A 124 -12.88 -9.25 9.91
C ALA A 124 -13.50 -9.98 8.71
N SER A 125 -13.47 -11.30 8.73
CA SER A 125 -14.18 -12.13 7.77
C SER A 125 -14.88 -13.27 8.48
N ALA A 126 -16.05 -13.63 7.98
CA ALA A 126 -16.84 -14.75 8.47
C ALA A 126 -17.45 -15.53 7.30
N GLU A 127 -17.43 -16.85 7.43
CA GLU A 127 -18.11 -17.80 6.55
C GLU A 127 -19.02 -18.67 7.42
N CYS A 128 -20.33 -18.59 7.17
CA CYS A 128 -21.33 -19.39 7.88
C CYS A 128 -22.01 -20.36 6.91
N LYS A 129 -22.08 -21.63 7.30
CA LYS A 129 -22.85 -22.66 6.60
C LYS A 129 -24.23 -22.78 7.24
N LEU A 130 -25.26 -22.30 6.55
CA LEU A 130 -26.64 -22.32 7.03
C LEU A 130 -27.30 -23.69 6.82
N GLY A 131 -26.81 -24.49 5.86
CA GLY A 131 -27.27 -25.85 5.59
C GLY A 131 -26.28 -26.62 4.72
N TYR A 132 -26.69 -27.78 4.18
CA TYR A 132 -25.83 -28.62 3.33
C TYR A 132 -25.45 -27.97 1.98
N SER A 133 -26.25 -27.01 1.50
CA SER A 133 -26.08 -26.40 0.17
C SER A 133 -25.92 -24.88 0.18
N ILE A 134 -26.06 -24.21 1.33
CA ILE A 134 -26.05 -22.74 1.41
C ILE A 134 -24.93 -22.27 2.32
N SER A 135 -24.07 -21.40 1.80
CA SER A 135 -23.01 -20.72 2.58
C SER A 135 -23.08 -19.22 2.38
N MET A 136 -22.89 -18.47 3.46
CA MET A 136 -22.84 -17.02 3.46
C MET A 136 -21.44 -16.57 3.85
N THR A 137 -20.91 -15.56 3.16
CA THR A 137 -19.61 -14.94 3.46
C THR A 137 -19.80 -13.45 3.68
N ALA A 138 -19.13 -12.92 4.70
CA ALA A 138 -19.04 -11.49 4.95
C ALA A 138 -17.58 -11.11 5.23
N VAL A 139 -17.15 -9.98 4.69
CA VAL A 139 -15.82 -9.40 4.90
C VAL A 139 -16.00 -7.91 5.15
N ILE A 140 -15.33 -7.42 6.18
CA ILE A 140 -15.26 -6.00 6.52
C ILE A 140 -13.81 -5.62 6.75
N CYS A 141 -13.41 -4.46 6.26
CA CYS A 141 -12.10 -3.87 6.51
C CYS A 141 -12.33 -2.41 6.90
N ALA A 142 -11.67 -1.97 7.97
CA ALA A 142 -11.60 -0.58 8.38
C ALA A 142 -10.14 -0.27 8.69
N GLY A 143 -9.56 0.68 7.96
CA GLY A 143 -8.18 1.09 8.09
C GLY A 143 -8.04 2.60 8.06
N ASP A 144 -6.90 3.06 8.56
CA ASP A 144 -6.40 4.42 8.42
C ASP A 144 -5.03 4.36 7.73
N TYR A 145 -4.98 4.92 6.53
CA TYR A 145 -3.79 4.96 5.70
C TYR A 145 -3.34 6.41 5.52
N ILE A 146 -2.22 6.78 6.13
CA ILE A 146 -1.74 8.17 6.15
C ILE A 146 -0.27 8.28 5.74
N TYR A 147 0.11 9.46 5.26
CA TYR A 147 1.51 9.86 5.14
C TYR A 147 2.04 10.36 6.48
N THR A 148 3.22 9.91 6.89
CA THR A 148 3.81 10.25 8.20
C THR A 148 4.99 11.21 8.13
N SER A 149 5.52 11.47 6.93
CA SER A 149 6.61 12.43 6.70
C SER A 149 6.18 13.59 5.80
N ARG A 150 7.04 14.61 5.74
CA ARG A 150 6.98 15.68 4.74
C ARG A 150 8.04 15.34 3.68
N PRO A 151 7.66 14.77 2.52
CA PRO A 151 8.63 14.37 1.51
C PRO A 151 9.25 15.59 0.84
N GLU A 152 10.45 15.40 0.30
CA GLU A 152 11.09 16.37 -0.59
C GLU A 152 10.68 16.03 -2.02
N LEU A 153 10.33 17.06 -2.80
CA LEU A 153 10.07 16.95 -4.23
C LEU A 153 11.33 17.39 -4.96
N LEU A 154 11.94 16.45 -5.66
CA LEU A 154 13.05 16.69 -6.58
C LEU A 154 12.46 16.93 -7.96
N ILE A 155 12.75 18.08 -8.55
CA ILE A 155 12.42 18.39 -9.95
C ILE A 155 13.71 18.21 -10.76
N PHE A 156 13.59 17.67 -11.97
CA PHE A 156 14.70 17.56 -12.91
C PHE A 156 14.32 18.29 -14.19
N ASP A 157 15.19 19.19 -14.61
CA ASP A 157 15.09 19.82 -15.93
C ASP A 157 15.56 18.85 -17.03
N LYS A 158 14.93 18.93 -18.21
CA LYS A 158 15.09 18.00 -19.35
C LYS A 158 16.54 17.83 -19.81
N PHE A 159 17.42 18.80 -19.52
CA PHE A 159 18.81 18.83 -20.01
C PHE A 159 19.86 19.07 -18.92
N SER A 160 19.48 19.16 -17.64
CA SER A 160 20.34 19.61 -16.56
C SER A 160 20.33 18.64 -15.36
N ASN A 161 21.48 18.54 -14.68
CA ASN A 161 21.64 17.80 -13.42
C ASN A 161 21.20 18.60 -12.18
N VAL A 162 20.72 19.83 -12.36
CA VAL A 162 20.25 20.65 -11.25
C VAL A 162 18.94 20.07 -10.77
N SER A 163 18.92 19.68 -9.49
CA SER A 163 17.73 19.21 -8.80
C SER A 163 17.37 20.22 -7.72
N THR A 164 16.28 20.95 -7.91
CA THR A 164 15.74 21.79 -6.85
C THR A 164 14.85 20.98 -5.93
N LYS A 165 15.10 21.14 -4.63
CA LYS A 165 14.38 20.47 -3.53
C LYS A 165 13.25 21.35 -3.02
N HIS A 166 12.02 20.85 -3.08
CA HIS A 166 10.85 21.49 -2.48
C HIS A 166 10.26 20.64 -1.37
N LEU A 167 10.11 21.20 -0.17
CA LEU A 167 9.48 20.49 0.94
C LEU A 167 7.96 20.49 0.76
N ILE A 168 7.36 19.29 0.71
CA ILE A 168 5.91 19.14 0.51
C ILE A 168 5.22 18.78 1.82
N TYR A 169 4.17 19.53 2.13
CA TYR A 169 3.40 19.38 3.38
C TYR A 169 2.34 18.27 3.27
N LEU A 170 2.79 17.02 3.06
CA LEU A 170 1.90 15.86 2.91
C LEU A 170 1.64 15.10 4.21
N LYS A 171 2.30 15.49 5.32
CA LYS A 171 2.14 14.81 6.62
C LYS A 171 0.68 14.82 7.08
N GLU A 172 0.20 13.69 7.59
CA GLU A 172 -1.17 13.44 8.06
C GLU A 172 -2.27 13.42 6.99
N PHE A 173 -1.92 13.60 5.71
CA PHE A 173 -2.88 13.37 4.64
C PHE A 173 -3.12 11.88 4.43
N ARG A 174 -4.35 11.54 4.02
CA ARG A 174 -4.72 10.17 3.66
C ARG A 174 -4.05 9.75 2.36
N VAL A 175 -3.60 8.50 2.31
CA VAL A 175 -3.04 7.91 1.09
C VAL A 175 -4.13 7.77 0.05
N SER A 176 -3.92 8.37 -1.12
CA SER A 176 -4.87 8.29 -2.23
C SER A 176 -4.94 6.86 -2.80
N GLY A 177 -6.10 6.49 -3.36
CA GLY A 177 -6.31 5.20 -4.02
C GLY A 177 -6.45 4.00 -3.09
N THR A 178 -6.52 4.20 -1.77
CA THR A 178 -6.75 3.12 -0.80
C THR A 178 -8.07 3.33 -0.06
N PRO A 179 -9.08 2.44 -0.21
CA PRO A 179 -10.34 2.57 0.50
C PRO A 179 -10.13 2.39 2.01
N GLN A 180 -10.53 3.38 2.80
CA GLN A 180 -10.40 3.36 4.26
C GLN A 180 -11.38 2.39 4.92
N THR A 181 -12.50 2.13 4.26
CA THR A 181 -13.48 1.12 4.70
C THR A 181 -13.97 0.39 3.48
N ALA A 182 -14.06 -0.93 3.58
CA ALA A 182 -14.60 -1.79 2.53
C ALA A 182 -15.48 -2.87 3.16
N LEU A 183 -16.62 -3.12 2.55
CA LEU A 183 -17.55 -4.17 2.98
C LEU A 183 -17.88 -5.07 1.79
N SER A 184 -17.80 -6.37 1.99
CA SER A 184 -18.26 -7.34 0.99
C SER A 184 -19.08 -8.44 1.61
N GLY A 185 -20.16 -8.80 0.92
CA GLY A 185 -21.04 -9.90 1.26
C GLY A 185 -21.19 -10.84 0.07
N GLY A 186 -21.42 -12.12 0.35
CA GLY A 186 -21.72 -13.07 -0.71
C GLY A 186 -22.53 -14.27 -0.22
N LEU A 187 -23.34 -14.80 -1.13
CA LEU A 187 -24.13 -16.01 -0.91
C LEU A 187 -23.75 -17.04 -1.96
N LYS A 188 -23.46 -18.25 -1.49
CA LYS A 188 -23.10 -19.39 -2.31
C LYS A 188 -24.18 -20.46 -2.14
N TYR A 189 -24.71 -20.91 -3.27
CA TYR A 189 -25.62 -22.04 -3.34
C TYR A 189 -25.00 -23.17 -4.16
N GLU A 190 -24.91 -24.37 -3.59
CA GLU A 190 -24.39 -25.59 -4.22
C GLU A 190 -25.52 -26.57 -4.51
N LEU A 191 -25.82 -26.75 -5.80
CA LEU A 191 -26.77 -27.76 -6.28
C LEU A 191 -26.12 -29.16 -6.28
N LYS A 192 -26.91 -30.21 -6.02
CA LYS A 192 -26.46 -31.62 -5.96
C LYS A 192 -25.71 -32.12 -7.22
N LYS A 193 -25.89 -31.46 -8.38
CA LYS A 193 -25.12 -31.69 -9.61
C LYS A 193 -24.15 -30.54 -9.84
N ALA A 194 -23.04 -30.48 -9.08
CA ALA A 194 -21.82 -29.71 -9.36
C ALA A 194 -21.94 -28.27 -9.95
N VAL A 195 -23.05 -27.56 -9.69
CA VAL A 195 -23.28 -26.18 -10.17
C VAL A 195 -23.33 -25.28 -8.95
N SER A 196 -22.48 -24.25 -8.94
CA SER A 196 -22.43 -23.25 -7.86
C SER A 196 -22.81 -21.86 -8.38
N LEU A 197 -23.86 -21.27 -7.80
CA LEU A 197 -24.19 -19.85 -7.98
C LEU A 197 -23.51 -19.03 -6.88
N ARG A 198 -22.83 -17.96 -7.27
CA ARG A 198 -22.12 -17.05 -6.36
C ARG A 198 -22.59 -15.63 -6.62
N LEU A 199 -23.28 -15.05 -5.65
CA LEU A 199 -23.55 -13.61 -5.65
C LEU A 199 -22.49 -12.95 -4.77
N ARG A 200 -21.85 -11.89 -5.26
CA ARG A 200 -20.91 -11.06 -4.49
C ARG A 200 -21.27 -9.60 -4.67
N GLN A 201 -21.29 -8.85 -3.57
CA GLN A 201 -21.41 -7.40 -3.57
C GLN A 201 -20.25 -6.84 -2.76
N ALA A 202 -19.62 -5.79 -3.25
CA ALA A 202 -18.56 -5.04 -2.56
C ALA A 202 -18.94 -3.56 -2.58
N MET A 203 -18.72 -2.87 -1.46
CA MET A 203 -19.02 -1.46 -1.24
C MET A 203 -17.80 -0.79 -0.61
#